data_AF-A0A1X0P5M5-F1
#
_entry.id   AF-A0A1X0P5M5-F1
#
_cell.length_a   1.000
_cell.length_b   1.000
_cell.length_c   1.000
_cell.angle_alpha   90.00
_cell.angle_beta   90.00
_cell.angle_gamma   90.00
#
_symmetry.space_group_name_H-M   'P 1'
#
loop_
_entity.id
_entity.type
_entity.pdbx_description
1 polymer ?
#
loop_
_entity_poly.entity_id
_entity_poly.type
_entity_poly.pdbx_seq_one_letter_code
_entity_poly.pdbx_strand_id
1 'polypeptide(L)'
;MDFKPFFLRGEVVHGKGRGGSQLGFPTANIGLNTHVMEELLPYKDLVLYGWGSVVPLAGKSAADGMGPYPVAMSIGYNPHFHEKALTAEVHFLHKFNDDFYGAVVKVAVLGVIRGMQAYKSLEALVEAINEDIRQTKEALQKPEFLHIKDLPLLTPSLGSSENIPFFEKLNT
;
A
#
# COMPACT_ATOMS: atom_id res chain seq x y z
N MET A 1 -15.69 10.91 -8.53
CA MET A 1 -14.72 10.07 -9.25
C MET A 1 -15.27 8.66 -9.22
N ASP A 2 -15.38 7.99 -10.36
CA ASP A 2 -15.77 6.58 -10.40
C ASP A 2 -14.53 5.76 -10.05
N PHE A 3 -14.38 5.41 -8.77
CA PHE A 3 -13.22 4.65 -8.30
C PHE A 3 -13.42 3.18 -8.66
N LYS A 4 -12.41 2.57 -9.31
CA LYS A 4 -12.42 1.15 -9.60
C LYS A 4 -11.40 0.43 -8.71
N PRO A 5 -11.82 -0.56 -7.90
CA PRO A 5 -10.90 -1.38 -7.14
C PRO A 5 -9.82 -2.00 -8.02
N PHE A 6 -8.61 -2.13 -7.49
CA PHE A 6 -7.48 -2.67 -8.23
C PHE A 6 -6.55 -3.45 -7.32
N PHE A 7 -5.74 -4.30 -7.94
CA PHE A 7 -4.67 -5.04 -7.32
C PHE A 7 -3.32 -4.48 -7.78
N LEU A 8 -2.38 -4.41 -6.85
CA LEU A 8 -0.99 -4.02 -7.09
C LEU A 8 -0.08 -4.99 -6.34
N ARG A 9 0.97 -5.49 -7.01
CA ARG A 9 2.12 -6.08 -6.32
C ARG A 9 3.43 -5.51 -6.81
N GLY A 10 4.42 -5.49 -5.93
CA GLY A 10 5.76 -5.04 -6.24
C GLY A 10 6.72 -5.37 -5.10
N GLU A 11 8.01 -5.28 -5.40
CA GLU A 11 9.07 -5.39 -4.40
C GLU A 11 9.09 -4.16 -3.50
N VAL A 12 9.36 -4.35 -2.21
CA VAL A 12 9.54 -3.26 -1.25
C VAL A 12 10.94 -2.68 -1.40
N VAL A 13 11.00 -1.45 -1.89
CA VAL A 13 12.24 -0.71 -2.13
C VAL A 13 12.46 0.37 -1.09
N HIS A 14 13.68 0.87 -0.99
CA HIS A 14 13.99 1.99 -0.13
C HIS A 14 13.40 3.28 -0.71
N GLY A 15 12.62 4.00 0.09
CA GLY A 15 12.21 5.37 -0.21
C GLY A 15 13.30 6.39 0.19
N LYS A 16 12.95 7.68 0.19
CA LYS A 16 13.85 8.75 0.67
C LYS A 16 13.85 8.94 2.20
N GLY A 17 13.23 8.05 2.96
CA GLY A 17 13.23 8.10 4.43
C GLY A 17 12.53 9.34 5.00
N ARG A 18 11.29 9.63 4.57
CA ARG A 18 10.52 10.84 4.97
C ARG A 18 10.03 10.86 6.43
N GLY A 19 10.65 10.09 7.31
CA GLY A 19 10.35 10.12 8.74
C GLY A 19 9.10 9.37 9.20
N GLY A 20 8.34 8.71 8.30
CA GLY A 20 7.16 7.90 8.69
C GLY A 20 7.48 6.92 9.84
N SER A 21 8.60 6.21 9.75
CA SER A 21 9.06 5.32 10.84
C SER A 21 9.39 6.06 12.14
N GLN A 22 9.92 7.29 12.07
CA GLN A 22 10.19 8.13 13.26
C GLN A 22 8.88 8.63 13.92
N LEU A 23 7.80 8.71 13.14
CA LEU A 23 6.47 9.10 13.61
C LEU A 23 5.61 7.92 14.04
N GLY A 24 6.11 6.69 13.93
CA GLY A 24 5.36 5.46 14.24
C GLY A 24 4.45 4.97 13.11
N PHE A 25 4.55 5.54 11.91
CA PHE A 25 3.77 5.19 10.73
C PHE A 25 4.69 4.78 9.56
N PRO A 26 5.40 3.65 9.66
CA PRO A 26 6.31 3.21 8.59
C PRO A 26 5.56 2.90 7.30
N THR A 27 6.09 3.34 6.16
CA THR A 27 5.54 3.06 4.83
C THR A 27 6.52 2.23 4.00
N ALA A 28 6.02 1.16 3.40
CA ALA A 28 6.74 0.38 2.40
C ALA A 28 6.57 1.04 1.03
N ASN A 29 7.67 1.37 0.36
CA ASN A 29 7.63 1.93 -1.00
C ASN A 29 7.59 0.76 -1.99
N ILE A 30 6.64 0.76 -2.92
CA ILE A 30 6.51 -0.31 -3.93
C ILE A 30 7.33 0.07 -5.16
N GLY A 31 8.22 -0.82 -5.60
CA GLY A 31 8.97 -0.66 -6.85
C GLY A 31 8.04 -0.73 -8.06
N LEU A 32 8.01 0.33 -8.87
CA LEU A 32 7.14 0.45 -10.05
C LEU A 32 7.97 0.47 -11.34
N ASN A 33 7.39 -0.04 -12.43
CA ASN A 33 7.89 0.15 -13.79
C ASN A 33 7.02 1.16 -14.53
N THR A 34 7.42 1.56 -15.74
CA THR A 34 6.71 2.57 -16.55
C THR A 34 5.24 2.24 -16.77
N HIS A 35 4.94 0.98 -17.13
CA HIS A 35 3.57 0.55 -17.40
C HIS A 35 2.67 0.64 -16.15
N VAL A 36 3.15 0.14 -15.01
CA VAL A 36 2.38 0.22 -13.76
C VAL A 36 2.22 1.67 -13.30
N MET A 37 3.21 2.54 -13.51
CA MET A 37 3.06 3.97 -13.22
C MET A 37 1.93 4.61 -14.04
N GLU A 38 1.81 4.29 -15.32
CA GLU A 38 0.73 4.79 -16.20
C GLU A 38 -0.66 4.37 -15.69
N GLU A 39 -0.81 3.10 -15.28
CA GLU A 39 -2.06 2.58 -14.70
C GLU A 39 -2.42 3.24 -13.37
N LEU A 40 -1.42 3.69 -12.59
CA LEU A 40 -1.63 4.34 -11.29
C LEU A 40 -1.87 5.86 -11.40
N LEU A 41 -1.61 6.50 -12.55
CA LEU A 41 -1.81 7.94 -12.74
C LEU A 41 -3.21 8.45 -12.37
N PRO A 42 -4.32 7.73 -12.68
CA PRO A 42 -5.65 8.17 -12.27
C PRO A 42 -5.84 8.27 -10.75
N TYR A 43 -5.02 7.57 -9.97
CA TYR A 43 -5.11 7.52 -8.51
C TYR A 43 -4.06 8.40 -7.81
N LYS A 44 -3.33 9.22 -8.57
CA LYS A 44 -2.34 10.15 -8.03
C LYS A 44 -2.98 11.17 -7.06
N ASP A 45 -2.18 11.63 -6.11
CA ASP A 45 -2.56 12.58 -5.07
C ASP A 45 -3.72 12.07 -4.19
N LEU A 46 -3.85 10.75 -4.04
CA LEU A 46 -4.88 10.11 -3.20
C LEU A 46 -4.27 9.30 -2.05
N VAL A 47 -5.03 9.24 -0.95
CA VAL A 47 -4.89 8.26 0.12
C VAL A 47 -6.03 7.26 -0.03
N LEU A 48 -5.68 5.99 -0.07
CA LEU A 48 -6.53 4.86 -0.44
C LEU A 48 -6.52 3.81 0.69
N TYR A 49 -7.52 2.93 0.74
CA TYR A 49 -7.57 1.83 1.70
C TYR A 49 -7.73 0.47 1.02
N GLY A 50 -7.34 -0.60 1.71
CA GLY A 50 -7.42 -1.95 1.16
C GLY A 50 -6.93 -3.05 2.09
N TRP A 51 -6.74 -4.24 1.51
CA TRP A 51 -6.09 -5.38 2.15
C TRP A 51 -4.72 -5.62 1.53
N GLY A 52 -3.74 -6.02 2.33
CA GLY A 52 -2.42 -6.34 1.83
C GLY A 52 -1.73 -7.49 2.56
N SER A 53 -0.86 -8.19 1.85
CA SER A 53 -0.03 -9.27 2.38
C SER A 53 1.44 -9.08 1.98
N VAL A 54 2.33 -9.75 2.71
CA VAL A 54 3.77 -9.73 2.48
C VAL A 54 4.22 -11.14 2.10
N VAL A 55 4.89 -11.31 0.97
CA VAL A 55 5.48 -12.59 0.60
C VAL A 55 6.83 -12.71 1.32
N PRO A 56 7.06 -13.75 2.15
CA PRO A 56 8.31 -13.89 2.88
C PRO A 56 9.49 -14.10 1.94
N LEU A 57 10.62 -13.49 2.27
CA LEU A 57 11.88 -13.76 1.60
C LEU A 57 12.32 -15.21 1.85
N ALA A 58 12.97 -15.82 0.86
CA ALA A 58 13.51 -17.17 1.01
C ALA A 58 14.41 -17.27 2.25
N GLY A 59 14.11 -18.24 3.12
CA GLY A 59 14.87 -18.46 4.35
C GLY A 59 14.54 -17.54 5.52
N LYS A 60 13.61 -16.58 5.37
CA LYS A 60 13.05 -15.81 6.50
C LYS A 60 11.73 -16.45 6.97
N SER A 61 11.62 -16.66 8.28
CA SER A 61 10.40 -17.18 8.90
C SER A 61 9.28 -16.14 8.85
N ALA A 62 8.07 -16.57 8.53
CA ALA A 62 6.84 -15.77 8.54
C ALA A 62 6.29 -15.51 9.97
N ALA A 63 7.16 -15.45 10.98
CA ALA A 63 6.80 -15.58 12.40
C ALA A 63 5.72 -14.59 12.88
N ASP A 64 5.58 -13.42 12.24
CA ASP A 64 4.61 -12.37 12.62
C ASP A 64 3.37 -12.31 11.72
N GLY A 65 3.13 -13.37 10.94
CA GLY A 65 2.04 -13.47 9.99
C GLY A 65 2.26 -12.58 8.77
N MET A 66 1.79 -13.06 7.62
CA MET A 66 2.05 -12.43 6.32
C MET A 66 0.82 -11.71 5.76
N GLY A 67 -0.15 -11.43 6.63
CA GLY A 67 -1.46 -10.90 6.26
C GLY A 67 -2.41 -11.97 5.72
N PRO A 68 -3.52 -11.58 5.08
CA PRO A 68 -3.85 -10.19 4.75
C PRO A 68 -4.13 -9.31 5.97
N TYR A 69 -3.63 -8.07 5.95
CA TYR A 69 -3.87 -7.04 6.95
C TYR A 69 -4.52 -5.82 6.30
N PRO A 70 -5.28 -5.00 7.07
CA PRO A 70 -5.72 -3.71 6.59
C PRO A 70 -4.53 -2.83 6.21
N VAL A 71 -4.65 -2.08 5.11
CA VAL A 71 -3.63 -1.14 4.68
C VAL A 71 -4.22 0.21 4.28
N ALA A 72 -3.45 1.27 4.52
CA ALA A 72 -3.62 2.56 3.87
C ALA A 72 -2.51 2.74 2.83
N MET A 73 -2.81 3.33 1.68
CA MET A 73 -1.85 3.55 0.60
C MET A 73 -1.92 4.99 0.11
N SER A 74 -0.77 5.65 -0.05
CA SER A 74 -0.69 6.94 -0.75
C SER A 74 -0.03 6.77 -2.10
N ILE A 75 -0.62 7.35 -3.13
CA ILE A 75 -0.04 7.43 -4.48
C ILE A 75 0.20 8.90 -4.80
N GLY A 76 1.45 9.29 -5.02
CA GLY A 76 1.80 10.68 -5.28
C GLY A 76 3.16 10.84 -5.95
N TYR A 77 3.51 12.08 -6.28
CA TYR A 77 4.81 12.38 -6.89
C TYR A 77 5.90 12.61 -5.84
N ASN A 78 7.13 12.23 -6.19
CA ASN A 78 8.29 12.71 -5.45
C ASN A 78 8.61 14.16 -5.88
N PRO A 79 8.49 15.18 -5.01
CA PRO A 79 8.73 16.57 -5.38
C PRO A 79 10.22 16.89 -5.62
N HIS A 80 11.14 15.96 -5.35
CA HIS A 80 12.59 16.15 -5.41
C HIS A 80 13.28 15.49 -6.62
N PHE A 81 12.55 15.05 -7.64
CA PHE A 81 13.15 14.62 -8.91
C PHE A 81 12.84 15.63 -10.01
N HIS A 82 13.84 15.91 -10.85
CA HIS A 82 13.68 16.70 -12.08
C HIS A 82 12.64 16.08 -13.04
N GLU A 83 12.44 14.75 -12.96
CA GLU A 83 11.33 14.00 -13.55
C GLU A 83 10.44 13.45 -12.42
N LYS A 84 9.24 14.00 -12.24
CA LYS A 84 8.31 13.60 -11.18
C LYS A 84 7.92 12.11 -11.29
N ALA A 85 8.71 11.22 -10.71
CA ALA A 85 8.38 9.80 -10.66
C ALA A 85 7.21 9.59 -9.70
N LEU A 86 6.19 8.86 -10.16
CA LEU A 86 5.06 8.45 -9.34
C LEU A 86 5.55 7.43 -8.31
N THR A 87 5.05 7.54 -7.09
CA THR A 87 5.37 6.67 -5.97
C THR A 87 4.09 6.09 -5.40
N ALA A 88 4.15 4.82 -4.98
CA ALA A 88 3.10 4.15 -4.23
C ALA A 88 3.71 3.70 -2.89
N GLU A 89 3.19 4.25 -1.79
CA GLU A 89 3.64 3.97 -0.42
C GLU A 89 2.49 3.30 0.34
N VAL A 90 2.75 2.15 0.97
CA VAL A 90 1.75 1.39 1.72
C VAL A 90 2.11 1.33 3.21
N HIS A 91 1.16 1.72 4.06
CA HIS A 91 1.20 1.53 5.51
C HIS A 91 0.31 0.36 5.89
N PHE A 92 0.90 -0.70 6.44
CA PHE A 92 0.16 -1.80 7.01
C PHE A 92 -0.30 -1.44 8.42
N LEU A 93 -1.58 -1.64 8.72
CA LEU A 93 -2.13 -1.48 10.08
C LEU A 93 -1.83 -2.74 10.90
N HIS A 94 -0.56 -3.13 10.91
CA HIS A 94 -0.01 -4.29 11.60
C HIS A 94 1.41 -3.97 12.05
N LYS A 95 1.81 -4.51 13.21
CA LYS A 95 3.16 -4.34 13.73
C LYS A 95 4.02 -5.54 13.35
N PHE A 96 4.95 -5.34 12.43
CA PHE A 96 6.01 -6.31 12.12
C PHE A 96 7.18 -6.16 13.09
N ASN A 97 7.89 -7.24 13.41
CA ASN A 97 9.09 -7.15 14.24
C ASN A 97 10.32 -6.70 13.45
N ASP A 98 10.37 -7.02 12.16
CA ASP A 98 11.50 -6.71 11.27
C ASP A 98 11.03 -5.99 10.01
N ASP A 99 11.94 -5.21 9.42
CA ASP A 99 11.78 -4.67 8.08
C ASP A 99 11.78 -5.79 7.02
N PHE A 100 11.00 -5.58 5.97
CA PHE A 100 10.81 -6.54 4.87
C PHE A 100 11.22 -5.95 3.51
N TYR A 101 12.27 -5.11 3.48
CA TYR A 101 12.87 -4.67 2.20
C TYR A 101 13.26 -5.87 1.33
N GLY A 102 13.01 -5.75 0.02
CA GLY A 102 13.20 -6.82 -0.95
C GLY A 102 12.07 -7.87 -0.97
N ALA A 103 11.18 -7.89 0.02
CA ALA A 103 9.99 -8.74 -0.03
C ALA A 103 9.00 -8.21 -1.06
N VAL A 104 8.12 -9.07 -1.56
CA VAL A 104 7.02 -8.66 -2.44
C VAL A 104 5.81 -8.37 -1.57
N VAL A 105 5.21 -7.19 -1.72
CA VAL A 105 3.89 -6.89 -1.15
C VAL A 105 2.82 -7.08 -2.20
N LYS A 106 1.65 -7.58 -1.77
CA LYS A 106 0.45 -7.72 -2.58
C LYS A 106 -0.65 -6.89 -1.93
N VAL A 107 -1.33 -6.04 -2.69
CA VAL A 107 -2.32 -5.10 -2.16
C VAL A 107 -3.55 -5.07 -3.07
N ALA A 108 -4.73 -5.30 -2.48
CA ALA A 108 -6.02 -5.03 -3.10
C ALA A 108 -6.57 -3.71 -2.55
N VAL A 109 -6.64 -2.69 -3.40
CA VAL A 109 -7.13 -1.34 -3.05
C VAL A 109 -8.61 -1.22 -3.40
N LEU A 110 -9.42 -0.82 -2.42
CA LEU A 110 -10.88 -0.96 -2.46
C LEU A 110 -11.62 0.38 -2.41
N GLY A 111 -10.94 1.47 -2.07
CA GLY A 111 -11.53 2.78 -2.12
C GLY A 111 -10.58 3.92 -1.79
N VAL A 112 -11.13 5.13 -1.89
CA VAL A 112 -10.45 6.38 -1.55
C VAL A 112 -10.84 6.80 -0.14
N ILE A 113 -9.85 7.17 0.67
CA ILE A 113 -10.05 7.85 1.96
C ILE A 113 -10.22 9.34 1.71
N ARG A 114 -9.22 9.96 1.06
CA ARG A 114 -9.17 11.41 0.79
C ARG A 114 -8.11 11.76 -0.27
N GLY A 115 -8.06 13.03 -0.66
CA GLY A 115 -6.90 13.58 -1.36
C GLY A 115 -5.70 13.79 -0.42
N MET A 116 -4.50 13.73 -0.98
CA MET A 116 -3.26 14.11 -0.30
C MET A 116 -3.25 15.61 -0.01
N GLN A 117 -2.72 15.98 1.15
CA GLN A 117 -2.70 17.36 1.62
C GLN A 117 -1.34 17.67 2.26
N ALA A 118 -0.91 18.92 2.14
CA ALA A 118 0.22 19.44 2.90
C ALA A 118 -0.26 19.89 4.29
N TYR A 119 0.46 19.50 5.33
CA TYR A 119 0.16 19.87 6.71
C TYR A 119 1.12 20.95 7.20
N LYS A 120 0.58 21.91 7.97
CA LYS A 120 1.35 23.04 8.50
C LYS A 120 2.11 22.71 9.80
N SER A 121 1.80 21.58 10.43
CA SER A 121 2.48 21.10 11.64
C SER A 121 2.54 19.58 11.65
N LEU A 122 3.40 19.04 12.52
CA LEU A 122 3.55 17.61 12.69
C LEU A 122 2.31 16.98 13.34
N GLU A 123 1.71 17.68 14.29
CA GLU A 123 0.52 17.26 15.02
C GLU A 123 -0.66 17.09 14.06
N ALA A 124 -0.87 18.06 13.14
CA ALA A 124 -1.92 17.99 12.14
C ALA A 124 -1.71 16.81 11.16
N LEU A 125 -0.46 16.48 10.84
CA LEU A 125 -0.13 15.29 10.04
C LEU A 125 -0.48 14.00 10.80
N VAL A 126 -0.07 13.89 12.07
CA VAL A 126 -0.35 12.72 12.92
C VAL A 126 -1.85 12.53 13.12
N GLU A 127 -2.60 13.60 13.35
CA GLU A 127 -4.07 13.55 13.46
C GLU A 127 -4.71 13.01 12.18
N ALA A 128 -4.28 13.51 11.02
CA ALA A 128 -4.77 13.03 9.73
C ALA A 128 -4.44 11.54 9.48
N ILE A 129 -3.24 11.08 9.83
CA ILE A 129 -2.87 9.67 9.67
C ILE A 129 -3.72 8.77 10.59
N ASN A 130 -3.96 9.18 11.84
CA ASN A 130 -4.82 8.43 12.75
C ASN A 130 -6.27 8.36 12.24
N GLU A 131 -6.75 9.43 11.64
CA GLU A 131 -8.06 9.47 11.00
C GLU A 131 -8.12 8.54 9.77
N ASP A 132 -7.06 8.50 8.94
CA ASP A 132 -6.95 7.57 7.81
C ASP A 132 -6.98 6.10 8.30
N ILE A 133 -6.32 5.80 9.41
CA ILE A 133 -6.33 4.48 10.05
C ILE A 133 -7.74 4.12 10.54
N ARG A 134 -8.44 5.07 11.18
CA ARG A 134 -9.82 4.87 11.65
C ARG A 134 -10.76 4.58 10.48
N GLN A 135 -10.73 5.40 9.43
CA GLN A 135 -11.57 5.23 8.26
C GLN A 135 -11.27 3.92 7.51
N THR A 136 -9.99 3.55 7.40
CA THR A 136 -9.57 2.26 6.81
C THR A 136 -10.22 1.08 7.54
N LYS A 137 -10.14 1.07 8.87
CA LYS A 137 -10.72 0.00 9.69
C LYS A 137 -12.23 -0.08 9.50
N GLU A 138 -12.93 1.05 9.56
CA GLU A 138 -14.38 1.11 9.39
C GLU A 138 -14.83 0.69 7.99
N ALA A 139 -14.16 1.18 6.95
CA ALA A 139 -14.49 0.85 5.58
C ALA A 139 -14.38 -0.65 5.31
N LEU A 140 -13.34 -1.30 5.82
CA LEU A 140 -13.10 -2.74 5.60
C LEU A 140 -14.01 -3.66 6.42
N GLN A 141 -14.81 -3.14 7.36
CA GLN A 141 -15.87 -3.93 8.02
C GLN A 141 -17.13 -4.09 7.16
N LYS A 142 -17.25 -3.35 6.05
CA LYS A 142 -18.43 -3.43 5.19
C LYS A 142 -18.52 -4.80 4.50
N PRO A 143 -19.71 -5.41 4.39
CA PRO A 143 -19.89 -6.76 3.86
C PRO A 143 -19.26 -7.00 2.47
N GLU A 144 -19.31 -6.00 1.60
CA GLU A 144 -18.73 -6.05 0.25
C GLU A 144 -17.19 -6.20 0.23
N PHE A 145 -16.50 -5.92 1.35
CA PHE A 145 -15.03 -6.00 1.42
C PHE A 145 -14.52 -7.12 2.32
N LEU A 146 -15.39 -7.76 3.11
CA LEU A 146 -14.99 -8.81 4.05
C LEU A 146 -14.42 -10.05 3.36
N HIS A 147 -14.97 -10.40 2.19
CA HIS A 147 -14.55 -11.57 1.42
C HIS A 147 -13.30 -11.31 0.57
N ILE A 148 -12.92 -10.04 0.35
CA ILE A 148 -11.79 -9.69 -0.50
C ILE A 148 -10.46 -10.17 0.09
N LYS A 149 -10.33 -10.18 1.43
CA LYS A 149 -9.12 -10.68 2.10
C LYS A 149 -8.85 -12.16 1.76
N ASP A 150 -9.88 -12.93 1.42
CA ASP A 150 -9.77 -14.35 1.12
C ASP A 150 -9.47 -14.61 -0.38
N LEU A 151 -9.29 -13.55 -1.20
CA LEU A 151 -8.94 -13.72 -2.60
C LEU A 151 -7.57 -14.39 -2.76
N PRO A 152 -7.43 -15.34 -3.71
CA PRO A 152 -6.14 -15.98 -4.01
C PRO A 152 -5.01 -14.99 -4.32
N LEU A 153 -5.34 -13.83 -4.89
CA LEU A 153 -4.42 -12.73 -5.17
C LEU A 153 -3.71 -12.18 -3.93
N LEU A 154 -4.30 -12.29 -2.73
CA LEU A 154 -3.69 -11.85 -1.47
C LEU A 154 -2.95 -12.99 -0.75
N THR A 155 -2.89 -14.19 -1.33
CA THR A 155 -2.12 -15.29 -0.74
C THR A 155 -0.64 -14.88 -0.65
N PRO A 156 0.00 -14.99 0.53
CA PRO A 156 1.39 -14.56 0.78
C PRO A 156 2.42 -15.55 0.22
N SER A 157 2.25 -15.92 -1.04
CA SER A 157 3.14 -16.80 -1.81
C SER A 157 3.24 -16.28 -3.23
N LEU A 158 4.38 -16.49 -3.89
CA LEU A 158 4.58 -16.09 -5.27
C LEU A 158 4.78 -17.34 -6.13
N GLY A 159 3.99 -17.49 -7.19
CA GLY A 159 4.22 -18.48 -8.23
C GLY A 159 5.43 -18.11 -9.10
N SER A 160 6.10 -19.11 -9.69
CA SER A 160 7.32 -18.92 -10.48
C SER A 160 7.15 -18.08 -11.75
N SER A 161 5.91 -17.85 -12.20
CA SER A 161 5.57 -17.09 -13.39
C SER A 161 4.88 -15.74 -13.08
N GLU A 162 4.76 -15.34 -11.82
CA GLU A 162 4.13 -14.07 -11.46
C GLU A 162 5.06 -12.88 -11.75
N ASN A 163 4.63 -11.97 -12.63
CA ASN A 163 5.36 -10.75 -12.96
C ASN A 163 5.40 -9.77 -11.77
N ILE A 164 6.52 -9.06 -11.61
CA ILE A 164 6.73 -8.03 -10.58
C ILE A 164 7.40 -6.80 -11.24
N PRO A 165 6.86 -5.59 -11.10
CA PRO A 165 5.56 -5.28 -10.51
C PRO A 165 4.40 -5.69 -11.42
N PHE A 166 3.19 -5.73 -10.87
CA PHE A 166 1.96 -6.07 -11.60
C PHE A 166 0.77 -5.28 -11.08
N PHE A 167 -0.10 -4.89 -12.00
CA PHE A 167 -1.33 -4.15 -11.75
C PHE A 167 -2.50 -4.82 -12.48
N GLU A 168 -3.67 -4.85 -11.85
CA GLU A 168 -4.90 -5.33 -12.47
C GLU A 168 -6.12 -4.64 -11.86
N LYS A 169 -7.11 -4.25 -12.66
CA LYS A 169 -8.40 -3.76 -12.14
C LYS A 169 -9.23 -4.95 -11.66
N LEU A 170 -9.78 -4.88 -10.46
CA LEU A 170 -10.64 -5.92 -9.92
C LEU A 170 -12.05 -5.77 -10.50
N ASN A 171 -12.64 -6.89 -10.88
CA ASN A 171 -14.06 -6.99 -11.20
C ASN A 171 -14.79 -7.44 -9.92
N THR A 172 -15.07 -6.47 -9.03
CA THR A 172 -15.85 -6.68 -7.80
C THR A 172 -17.28 -6.22 -8.00
#